data_AF-A0A843IYM8-F1
#
_entry.id   AF-A0A843IYM8-F1
#
_cell.length_a   1.000
_cell.length_b   1.000
_cell.length_c   1.000
_cell.angle_alpha   90.00
_cell.angle_beta   90.00
_cell.angle_gamma   90.00
#
_symmetry.space_group_name_H-M   'P 1'
#
loop_
_entity.id
_entity.type
_entity.pdbx_description
1 polymer ?
#
loop_
_entity_poly.entity_id
_entity_poly.type
_entity_poly.pdbx_seq_one_letter_code
_entity_poly.pdbx_strand_id
1 'polypeptide(L)' 'MGEVAVIGAGVAGIQAALDIANHGIRVHLIEREPSIGGHMSQLDKTFPTNDCSMCILSPKMVDAE' A
#
# COMPACT_ATOMS: atom_id res chain seq x y z
N MET A 1 7.28 22.65 -6.71
CA MET A 1 6.82 21.55 -5.82
C MET A 1 7.62 20.31 -6.19
N GLY A 2 8.18 19.62 -5.20
CA GLY A 2 8.93 18.37 -5.45
C GLY A 2 7.97 17.18 -5.62
N GLU A 3 8.42 16.15 -6.32
CA GLU A 3 7.74 14.86 -6.43
C GLU A 3 8.39 13.87 -5.44
N VAL A 4 7.62 12.93 -4.90
CA VAL A 4 8.11 11.91 -3.95
C VAL A 4 8.12 10.55 -4.64
N ALA A 5 9.16 9.76 -4.39
CA ALA A 5 9.21 8.36 -4.78
C ALA A 5 9.15 7.46 -3.54
N VAL A 6 8.24 6.48 -3.56
CA VAL A 6 8.11 5.43 -2.54
C VAL A 6 8.51 4.11 -3.18
N ILE A 7 9.54 3.46 -2.64
CA ILE A 7 10.06 2.19 -3.16
C ILE A 7 9.55 1.05 -2.27
N GLY A 8 8.81 0.12 -2.86
CA GLY A 8 8.15 -1.01 -2.23
C GLY A 8 6.67 -0.71 -1.93
N ALA A 9 5.76 -1.45 -2.56
CA ALA A 9 4.31 -1.32 -2.42
C ALA A 9 3.71 -2.40 -1.51
N GLY A 10 4.37 -2.68 -0.39
CA GLY A 10 3.73 -3.36 0.74
C GLY A 10 2.77 -2.43 1.49
N VAL A 11 2.10 -2.93 2.54
CA VAL A 11 1.15 -2.14 3.36
C VAL A 11 1.72 -0.79 3.84
N ALA A 12 3.00 -0.75 4.20
CA ALA A 12 3.67 0.47 4.64
C ALA A 12 3.85 1.49 3.50
N GLY A 13 4.30 1.03 2.32
CA GLY A 13 4.52 1.90 1.17
C GLY A 13 3.23 2.42 0.56
N ILE A 14 2.20 1.56 0.48
CA ILE A 14 0.86 1.95 0.05
C ILE A 14 0.33 3.06 0.97
N GLN A 15 0.38 2.88 2.29
CA GLN A 15 -0.12 3.91 3.22
C GLN A 15 0.68 5.21 3.10
N ALA A 16 2.02 5.14 3.04
CA ALA A 16 2.85 6.32 2.89
C ALA A 16 2.53 7.09 1.59
N ALA A 17 2.33 6.37 0.48
CA ALA A 17 1.98 6.97 -0.79
C ALA A 17 0.62 7.67 -0.74
N LEU A 18 -0.41 7.01 -0.18
CA LEU A 18 -1.74 7.58 0.00
C LEU A 18 -1.72 8.82 0.90
N ASP A 19 -1.01 8.77 2.03
CA ASP A 19 -0.91 9.90 2.96
C ASP A 19 -0.26 11.11 2.30
N ILE A 20 0.81 10.91 1.53
CA ILE A 20 1.50 12.00 0.82
C ILE A 20 0.64 12.53 -0.33
N ALA A 21 -0.03 11.66 -1.08
CA ALA A 21 -0.94 12.04 -2.16
C ALA A 21 -2.13 12.87 -1.65
N ASN A 22 -2.68 12.53 -0.48
CA ASN A 22 -3.77 13.27 0.17
C ASN A 22 -3.37 14.70 0.58
N HIS A 23 -2.07 14.99 0.69
CA HIS A 23 -1.56 16.35 0.90
C HIS A 23 -1.29 17.12 -0.40
N GLY A 24 -1.73 16.58 -1.56
CA GLY A 24 -1.59 17.22 -2.87
C GLY A 24 -0.18 17.13 -3.48
N ILE A 25 0.65 16.19 -3.00
CA ILE A 25 2.00 15.96 -3.52
C ILE A 25 1.95 14.78 -4.49
N ARG A 26 2.59 14.91 -5.65
CA ARG A 26 2.70 13.80 -6.61
C ARG A 26 3.63 12.72 -6.06
N VAL A 27 3.16 11.48 -6.04
CA VAL A 27 3.89 10.31 -5.56
C VAL A 27 4.06 9.28 -6.67
N HIS A 28 5.26 8.74 -6.80
CA HIS A 28 5.57 7.56 -7.60
C HIS A 28 5.71 6.36 -6.66
N LEU A 29 4.76 5.43 -6.70
CA LEU A 29 4.82 4.17 -5.97
C LEU A 29 5.46 3.11 -6.87
N ILE A 30 6.64 2.62 -6.49
CA ILE A 30 7.45 1.72 -7.31
C ILE A 30 7.52 0.35 -6.64
N GLU A 31 6.97 -0.68 -7.29
CA GLU A 31 7.04 -2.07 -6.84
C GLU A 31 7.88 -2.89 -7.82
N ARG A 32 8.66 -3.85 -7.29
CA ARG A 32 9.46 -4.77 -8.07
C ARG A 32 8.60 -5.90 -8.64
N GLU A 33 7.66 -6.40 -7.85
CA GLU A 33 6.79 -7.49 -8.24
C GLU A 33 5.63 -7.00 -9.15
N PRO A 34 4.98 -7.89 -9.93
CA PRO A 34 3.88 -7.50 -10.82
C PRO A 34 2.62 -7.00 -10.11
N SER A 35 2.56 -7.10 -8.78
CA SER A 35 1.41 -6.74 -7.96
C SER A 35 1.85 -6.15 -6.64
N ILE A 36 1.07 -5.19 -6.15
CA ILE A 36 1.26 -4.54 -4.85
C ILE A 36 0.65 -5.38 -3.71
N GLY A 37 0.94 -5.02 -2.47
CA GLY A 37 0.44 -5.69 -1.26
C GLY A 37 1.52 -6.34 -0.40
N GLY A 38 2.67 -6.67 -0.99
CA GLY A 38 3.83 -7.21 -0.28
C GLY A 38 3.54 -8.53 0.46
N HIS A 39 4.14 -8.75 1.63
CA HIS A 39 3.87 -9.97 2.40
C HIS A 39 2.46 -10.05 2.98
N MET A 40 1.81 -8.91 3.21
CA MET A 40 0.50 -8.89 3.84
C MET A 40 -0.58 -9.53 2.96
N SER A 41 -0.47 -9.42 1.63
CA SER A 41 -1.38 -10.10 0.69
C SER A 41 -1.24 -11.62 0.66
N GLN A 42 -0.16 -12.16 1.26
CA GLN A 42 0.09 -13.61 1.34
C GLN A 42 -0.42 -14.22 2.65
N LEU A 43 -0.84 -13.40 3.62
CA LEU A 43 -1.40 -13.87 4.89
C LEU A 43 -2.87 -14.23 4.70
N ASP A 44 -3.39 -15.22 5.44
CA ASP A 44 -4.84 -15.45 5.51
C ASP A 44 -5.49 -14.45 6.47
N LYS A 45 -4.91 -14.27 7.66
CA LYS A 45 -5.45 -13.43 8.73
C LYS A 45 -4.39 -12.61 9.44
N THR A 46 -4.82 -11.51 10.08
CA THR A 46 -3.95 -10.63 10.85
C THR A 46 -4.30 -10.64 12.34
N PHE A 47 -3.31 -10.89 13.19
CA PHE A 47 -3.45 -10.71 14.64
C PHE A 47 -3.53 -9.21 14.98
N PRO A 48 -4.25 -8.77 16.04
CA PRO A 48 -5.02 -9.53 17.02
C PRO A 48 -6.48 -9.80 16.65
N THR A 49 -7.02 -9.06 15.68
CA THR A 49 -8.46 -9.10 15.34
C THR A 49 -8.84 -10.36 14.58
N ASN A 50 -7.86 -11.04 13.98
CA ASN A 50 -8.04 -12.22 13.14
C ASN A 50 -8.89 -11.91 11.89
N ASP A 51 -8.80 -10.66 11.41
CA ASP A 51 -9.45 -10.24 10.17
C ASP A 51 -8.76 -10.86 8.96
N CYS A 52 -9.51 -11.07 7.88
CA CYS A 52 -8.94 -11.44 6.60
C CYS A 52 -8.01 -10.32 6.11
N SER A 53 -6.76 -10.68 5.81
CA SER A 53 -5.73 -9.72 5.39
C SER A 53 -6.17 -8.93 4.15
N MET A 54 -6.76 -9.62 3.17
CA MET A 54 -7.23 -9.02 1.92
C MET A 54 -8.42 -8.10 2.14
N CYS A 55 -9.29 -8.37 3.12
CA CYS A 55 -10.42 -7.48 3.40
C CYS A 55 -9.96 -6.08 3.83
N ILE A 56 -8.84 -5.97 4.55
CA ILE A 56 -8.32 -4.67 5.02
C ILE A 56 -7.26 -4.07 4.08
N LEU A 57 -6.59 -4.90 3.27
CA LEU A 57 -5.54 -4.45 2.36
C LEU A 57 -6.09 -4.07 0.97
N SER A 58 -7.03 -4.83 0.42
CA SER A 58 -7.58 -4.60 -0.92
C SER A 58 -8.11 -3.18 -1.15
N PRO A 59 -8.88 -2.54 -0.23
CA PRO A 59 -9.34 -1.17 -0.47
C PRO A 59 -8.15 -0.20 -0.65
N LYS A 60 -7.08 -0.36 0.14
CA LYS A 60 -5.88 0.47 0.02
C LYS A 60 -5.11 0.22 -1.27
N MET A 61 -5.12 -1.01 -1.77
CA MET A 61 -4.51 -1.36 -3.06
C MET A 61 -5.26 -0.67 -4.21
N VAL A 62 -6.59 -0.69 -4.18
CA VAL A 62 -7.43 -0.03 -5.19
C VAL A 62 -7.26 1.50 -5.16
N ASP A 63 -7.14 2.08 -3.97
CA ASP A 63 -6.92 3.54 -3.83
C ASP A 63 -5.54 3.99 -4.32
N ALA A 64 -4.57 3.07 -4.41
CA ALA A 64 -3.19 3.36 -4.78
C ALA A 64 -2.83 3.00 -6.23
N GLU A 65 -3.76 2.42 -6.99
CA GLU A 65 -3.62 2.07 -8.42
C GLU A 65 -3.86 3.27 -9.35
#